data_AF-A0A235C0F8-F1
#
_entry.id   AF-A0A235C0F8-F1
#
_cell.length_a   1.000
_cell.length_b   1.000
_cell.length_c   1.000
_cell.angle_alpha   90.00
_cell.angle_beta   90.00
_cell.angle_gamma   90.00
#
_symmetry.space_group_name_H-M   'P 1'
#
loop_
_entity.id
_entity.type
_entity.pdbx_description
1 polymer ?
#
loop_
_entity_poly.entity_id
_entity_poly.type
_entity_poly.pdbx_seq_one_letter_code
_entity_poly.pdbx_strand_id
1 'polypeptide(L)'
;MYLLIFSIILSPWNEYRAVRELYDEGNFTDAKGEFENLLQKYPHGDIASYCMFYVANLTRDPEEAMGYYRTIALSCPTSTVADNALSRLASYYYVTGEYSRADSICRKIISDYPDGDCVQEAKEWRDRIKGFDGASFFAIQIGAFKDSKNADELVSDYPDVVTDIVFDGAFYKVLIGRFSSRENAVEFKDGHEIDGFIVEISE
;
A
#
# COMPACT_ATOMS: atom_id res chain seq x y z
N MET A 1 1.68 37.06 -30.40
CA MET A 1 2.66 35.98 -30.16
C MET A 1 3.44 36.25 -28.88
N TYR A 2 2.75 36.37 -27.73
CA TYR A 2 3.35 36.56 -26.40
C TYR A 2 2.55 35.76 -25.34
N LEU A 3 1.24 35.60 -25.55
CA LEU A 3 0.37 34.72 -24.75
C LEU A 3 0.75 33.23 -24.81
N LEU A 4 1.32 32.75 -25.92
CA LEU A 4 1.78 31.35 -26.06
C LEU A 4 3.09 31.06 -25.33
N ILE A 5 3.96 32.06 -25.13
CA ILE A 5 5.24 31.86 -24.42
C ILE A 5 5.01 31.91 -22.90
N PHE A 6 4.06 32.73 -22.43
CA PHE A 6 3.69 32.79 -21.02
C PHE A 6 2.99 31.51 -20.52
N SER A 7 2.22 30.81 -21.38
CA SER A 7 1.59 29.53 -21.00
C SER A 7 2.57 28.35 -21.01
N ILE A 8 3.70 28.46 -21.70
CA ILE A 8 4.75 27.43 -21.69
C ILE A 8 5.58 27.54 -20.40
N ILE A 9 5.73 28.73 -19.81
CA ILE A 9 6.53 28.95 -18.60
C ILE A 9 5.75 28.59 -17.31
N LEU A 10 4.42 28.68 -17.32
CA LEU A 10 3.53 28.34 -16.20
C LEU A 10 2.80 26.99 -16.37
N SER A 11 3.43 26.00 -17.02
CA SER A 11 2.89 24.64 -16.94
C SER A 11 3.19 24.08 -15.55
N PRO A 12 2.20 23.53 -14.84
CA PRO A 12 2.42 22.84 -13.57
C PRO A 12 3.56 21.79 -13.65
N TRP A 13 3.74 21.15 -14.81
CA TRP A 13 4.83 20.21 -15.07
C TRP A 13 6.22 20.84 -15.13
N ASN A 14 6.34 22.10 -15.53
CA ASN A 14 7.62 22.80 -15.52
C ASN A 14 8.05 23.13 -14.10
N GLU A 15 7.12 23.61 -13.28
CA GLU A 15 7.39 23.89 -11.87
C GLU A 15 7.77 22.61 -11.14
N TYR A 16 7.02 21.52 -11.37
CA TYR A 16 7.39 20.19 -10.88
C TYR A 16 8.80 19.76 -11.31
N ARG A 17 9.17 19.96 -12.59
CA ARG A 17 10.52 19.58 -13.07
C ARG A 17 11.63 20.37 -12.37
N ALA A 18 11.45 21.67 -12.13
CA ALA A 18 12.43 22.47 -11.40
C ALA A 18 12.62 21.96 -9.96
N VAL A 19 11.53 21.60 -9.28
CA VAL A 19 11.61 21.01 -7.93
C VAL A 19 12.22 19.61 -7.96
N ARG A 20 11.94 18.83 -9.01
CA ARG A 20 12.52 17.50 -9.22
C ARG A 20 14.04 17.58 -9.40
N GLU A 21 14.55 18.59 -10.09
CA GLU A 21 15.99 18.85 -10.23
C GLU A 21 16.65 19.08 -8.87
N LEU A 22 16.04 19.88 -7.97
CA LEU A 22 16.56 20.07 -6.61
C LEU A 22 16.68 18.75 -5.85
N TYR A 23 15.68 17.86 -5.99
CA TYR A 23 15.75 16.53 -5.40
C TYR A 23 16.90 15.71 -6.00
N ASP A 24 17.10 15.74 -7.32
CA ASP A 24 18.17 15.01 -8.00
C ASP A 24 19.57 15.52 -7.63
N GLU A 25 19.70 16.80 -7.31
CA GLU A 25 20.92 17.42 -6.76
C GLU A 25 21.17 17.06 -5.28
N GLY A 26 20.24 16.35 -4.64
CA GLY A 26 20.32 15.95 -3.24
C GLY A 26 19.90 17.03 -2.25
N ASN A 27 19.32 18.14 -2.72
CA ASN A 27 18.81 19.20 -1.86
C ASN A 27 17.42 18.86 -1.32
N PHE A 28 17.37 17.84 -0.47
CA PHE A 28 16.12 17.23 -0.02
C PHE A 28 15.25 18.14 0.85
N THR A 29 15.84 19.00 1.68
CA THR A 29 15.07 19.92 2.54
C THR A 29 14.33 20.94 1.71
N ASP A 30 15.02 21.59 0.77
CA ASP A 30 14.39 22.59 -0.10
C ASP A 30 13.41 21.92 -1.07
N ALA A 31 13.77 20.77 -1.65
CA ALA A 31 12.89 20.02 -2.53
C ALA A 31 11.59 19.62 -1.83
N LYS A 32 11.63 19.16 -0.58
CA LYS A 32 10.41 18.81 0.17
C LYS A 32 9.48 20.02 0.31
N GLY A 33 10.02 21.16 0.76
CA GLY A 33 9.24 22.38 0.93
C GLY A 33 8.60 22.86 -0.38
N GLU A 34 9.34 22.77 -1.49
CA GLU A 34 8.79 23.16 -2.78
C GLU A 34 7.77 22.16 -3.35
N PHE A 35 7.91 20.85 -3.08
CA PHE A 35 6.86 19.88 -3.42
C PHE A 35 5.58 20.14 -2.61
N GLU A 36 5.69 20.50 -1.33
CA GLU A 36 4.55 20.88 -0.50
C GLU A 36 3.87 22.16 -1.02
N ASN A 37 4.66 23.16 -1.44
CA ASN A 37 4.14 24.37 -2.09
C ASN A 37 3.38 24.05 -3.38
N LEU A 38 3.94 23.17 -4.23
CA LEU A 38 3.28 22.72 -5.44
C LEU A 38 1.98 21.97 -5.14
N LEU A 39 1.95 21.15 -4.09
CA LEU A 39 0.76 20.43 -3.69
C LEU A 39 -0.34 21.38 -3.20
N GLN A 40 0.01 22.46 -2.50
CA GLN A 40 -0.96 23.51 -2.13
C GLN A 40 -1.50 24.25 -3.36
N LYS A 41 -0.63 24.52 -4.35
CA LYS A 41 -0.99 25.23 -5.58
C LYS A 41 -1.80 24.35 -6.55
N TYR A 42 -1.48 23.06 -6.61
CA TYR A 42 -2.06 22.06 -7.50
C TYR A 42 -2.51 20.84 -6.69
N PRO A 43 -3.64 20.93 -5.95
CA PRO A 43 -4.07 19.90 -5.01
C PRO A 43 -4.65 18.63 -5.65
N HIS A 44 -4.85 18.64 -6.98
CA HIS A 44 -5.50 17.56 -7.73
C HIS A 44 -4.79 17.28 -9.06
N GLY A 45 -5.05 16.09 -9.61
CA GLY A 45 -4.46 15.62 -10.86
C GLY A 45 -3.08 14.99 -10.68
N ASP A 46 -2.46 14.60 -11.79
CA ASP A 46 -1.22 13.79 -11.77
C ASP A 46 -0.10 14.46 -10.98
N ILE A 47 0.08 15.78 -11.11
CA ILE A 47 1.13 16.51 -10.40
C ILE A 47 0.96 16.44 -8.89
N ALA A 48 -0.28 16.46 -8.39
CA ALA A 48 -0.53 16.28 -6.97
C ALA A 48 0.00 14.91 -6.51
N SER A 49 -0.30 13.84 -7.26
CA SER A 49 0.19 12.49 -6.93
C SER A 49 1.72 12.37 -6.99
N TYR A 50 2.36 13.02 -7.97
CA TYR A 50 3.82 13.09 -8.05
C TYR A 50 4.42 13.86 -6.85
N CYS A 51 3.87 15.03 -6.51
CA CYS A 51 4.35 15.81 -5.36
C CYS A 51 4.17 15.02 -4.05
N MET A 52 3.00 14.41 -3.84
CA MET A 52 2.74 13.53 -2.69
C MET A 52 3.77 12.40 -2.61
N PHE A 53 4.13 11.77 -3.74
CA PHE A 53 5.10 10.68 -3.75
C PHE A 53 6.49 11.15 -3.29
N TYR A 54 6.96 12.30 -3.76
CA TYR A 54 8.25 12.84 -3.33
C TYR A 54 8.22 13.33 -1.89
N VAL A 55 7.15 13.99 -1.45
CA VAL A 55 6.96 14.37 -0.04
C VAL A 55 7.02 13.13 0.85
N ALA A 56 6.33 12.05 0.48
CA ALA A 56 6.34 10.79 1.21
C ALA A 56 7.75 10.18 1.32
N ASN A 57 8.52 10.16 0.21
CA ASN A 57 9.91 9.65 0.23
C ASN A 57 10.85 10.49 1.12
N LEU A 58 10.54 11.78 1.30
CA LEU A 58 11.33 12.72 2.12
C LEU A 58 10.82 12.86 3.55
N THR A 59 9.69 12.23 3.88
CA THR A 59 9.11 12.25 5.22
C THR A 59 9.77 11.19 6.09
N ARG A 60 10.24 11.61 7.26
CA ARG A 60 10.94 10.73 8.23
C ARG A 60 10.00 9.90 9.06
N ASP A 61 8.80 10.42 9.34
CA ASP A 61 7.78 9.71 10.09
C ASP A 61 7.12 8.65 9.19
N PRO A 62 7.24 7.35 9.53
CA PRO A 62 6.73 6.30 8.65
C PRO A 62 5.20 6.36 8.46
N GLU A 63 4.45 6.70 9.50
CA GLU A 63 2.99 6.74 9.43
C GLU A 63 2.49 7.89 8.53
N GLU A 64 3.12 9.07 8.65
CA GLU A 64 2.87 10.19 7.76
C GLU A 64 3.23 9.84 6.31
N ALA A 65 4.39 9.24 6.06
CA ALA A 65 4.82 8.82 4.73
C ALA A 65 3.84 7.81 4.10
N MET A 66 3.40 6.81 4.88
CA MET A 66 2.38 5.87 4.44
C MET A 66 1.03 6.53 4.16
N GLY A 67 0.66 7.58 4.91
CA GLY A 67 -0.53 8.38 4.65
C GLY A 67 -0.57 8.94 3.24
N TYR A 68 0.56 9.49 2.76
CA TYR A 68 0.68 9.96 1.38
C TYR A 68 0.57 8.82 0.37
N TYR A 69 1.28 7.71 0.56
CA TYR A 69 1.20 6.58 -0.38
C TYR A 69 -0.20 5.97 -0.46
N ARG A 70 -0.90 5.83 0.67
CA ARG A 70 -2.31 5.41 0.72
C ARG A 70 -3.19 6.38 -0.05
N THR A 71 -2.98 7.68 0.14
CA THR A 71 -3.75 8.72 -0.55
C THR A 71 -3.57 8.62 -2.07
N ILE A 72 -2.34 8.44 -2.55
CA ILE A 72 -2.05 8.24 -3.98
C ILE A 72 -2.78 7.00 -4.50
N ALA A 73 -2.62 5.86 -3.83
CA ALA A 73 -3.20 4.59 -4.25
C ALA A 73 -4.75 4.61 -4.30
N LEU A 74 -5.38 5.34 -3.39
CA LEU A 74 -6.85 5.44 -3.30
C LEU A 74 -7.44 6.52 -4.20
N SER A 75 -6.79 7.68 -4.27
CA SER A 75 -7.38 8.89 -4.89
C SER A 75 -6.85 9.16 -6.29
N CYS A 76 -5.70 8.57 -6.66
CA CYS A 76 -5.05 8.76 -7.95
C CYS A 76 -4.74 7.42 -8.66
N PRO A 77 -5.69 6.47 -8.76
CA PRO A 77 -5.39 5.11 -9.27
C PRO A 77 -5.00 5.06 -10.75
N THR A 78 -5.25 6.12 -11.52
CA THR A 78 -4.82 6.23 -12.92
C THR A 78 -3.46 6.91 -13.07
N SER A 79 -2.86 7.39 -11.98
CA SER A 79 -1.56 8.03 -12.03
C SER A 79 -0.45 6.99 -12.25
N THR A 80 0.53 7.34 -13.06
CA THR A 80 1.72 6.54 -13.34
C THR A 80 2.63 6.35 -12.14
N VAL A 81 2.37 7.00 -10.99
CA VAL A 81 3.11 6.79 -9.73
C VAL A 81 2.33 5.95 -8.71
N ALA A 82 1.12 5.51 -9.06
CA ALA A 82 0.26 4.78 -8.13
C ALA A 82 0.79 3.39 -7.79
N ASP A 83 1.37 2.68 -8.75
CA ASP A 83 2.03 1.40 -8.51
C ASP A 83 3.35 1.56 -7.73
N ASN A 84 4.10 2.65 -7.94
CA ASN A 84 5.24 2.99 -7.09
C ASN A 84 4.80 3.25 -5.63
N ALA A 85 3.70 3.96 -5.40
CA ALA A 85 3.17 4.20 -4.06
C ALA A 85 2.72 2.90 -3.39
N LEU A 86 2.03 2.02 -4.14
CA LEU A 86 1.69 0.68 -3.66
C LEU A 86 2.95 -0.14 -3.34
N SER A 87 3.99 -0.08 -4.18
CA SER A 87 5.26 -0.74 -3.90
C SER A 87 5.85 -0.24 -2.58
N ARG A 88 5.89 1.08 -2.33
CA ARG A 88 6.34 1.61 -1.04
C ARG A 88 5.55 1.07 0.15
N LEU A 89 4.23 0.94 0.04
CA LEU A 89 3.39 0.34 1.08
C LEU A 89 3.69 -1.15 1.29
N ALA A 90 3.80 -1.94 0.23
CA ALA A 90 4.13 -3.35 0.35
C ALA A 90 5.54 -3.56 0.93
N SER A 91 6.49 -2.69 0.60
CA SER A 91 7.85 -2.69 1.17
C SER A 91 7.80 -2.48 2.67
N TYR A 92 7.03 -1.47 3.09
CA TYR A 92 6.82 -1.18 4.51
C TYR A 92 6.27 -2.40 5.25
N TYR A 93 5.16 -2.95 4.77
CA TYR A 93 4.54 -4.12 5.41
C TYR A 93 5.46 -5.35 5.39
N TYR A 94 6.29 -5.49 4.37
CA TYR A 94 7.28 -6.56 4.34
C TYR A 94 8.34 -6.37 5.43
N VAL A 95 8.92 -5.17 5.59
CA VAL A 95 9.96 -4.93 6.60
C VAL A 95 9.43 -4.90 8.03
N THR A 96 8.15 -4.58 8.23
CA THR A 96 7.47 -4.68 9.54
C THR A 96 6.97 -6.09 9.84
N GLY A 97 7.18 -7.05 8.93
CA GLY A 97 6.81 -8.46 9.12
C GLY A 97 5.31 -8.74 8.91
N GLU A 98 4.55 -7.78 8.41
CA GLU A 98 3.15 -7.90 7.99
C GLU A 98 3.06 -8.46 6.56
N TYR A 99 3.68 -9.62 6.34
CA TYR A 99 3.86 -10.22 5.00
C TYR A 99 2.57 -10.40 4.20
N SER A 100 1.44 -10.57 4.86
CA SER A 100 0.13 -10.69 4.19
C SER A 100 -0.37 -9.41 3.58
N ARG A 101 -0.20 -8.30 4.31
CA ARG A 101 -0.52 -6.97 3.76
C ARG A 101 0.41 -6.68 2.59
N ALA A 102 1.69 -7.03 2.72
CA ALA A 102 2.65 -6.93 1.62
C ALA A 102 2.23 -7.77 0.40
N ASP A 103 1.89 -9.06 0.57
CA ASP A 103 1.47 -9.94 -0.52
C ASP A 103 0.16 -9.47 -1.17
N SER A 104 -0.82 -9.04 -0.38
CA SER A 104 -2.09 -8.48 -0.89
C SER A 104 -1.85 -7.25 -1.76
N ILE A 105 -1.03 -6.31 -1.30
CA ILE A 105 -0.67 -5.13 -2.09
C ILE A 105 0.11 -5.51 -3.35
N CYS A 106 1.04 -6.48 -3.26
CA CYS A 106 1.75 -6.97 -4.44
C CYS A 106 0.79 -7.61 -5.47
N ARG A 107 -0.23 -8.36 -5.03
CA ARG A 107 -1.28 -8.87 -5.93
C ARG A 107 -2.03 -7.73 -6.60
N LYS A 108 -2.35 -6.67 -5.85
CA LYS A 108 -2.99 -5.47 -6.39
C LYS A 108 -2.14 -4.81 -7.46
N ILE A 109 -0.82 -4.65 -7.25
CA ILE A 109 0.11 -4.12 -8.27
C ILE A 109 0.04 -4.96 -9.54
N ILE A 110 0.17 -6.28 -9.42
CA ILE A 110 0.18 -7.21 -10.57
C ILE A 110 -1.16 -7.22 -11.33
N SER A 111 -2.27 -7.08 -10.62
CA SER A 111 -3.63 -7.11 -11.17
C SER A 111 -4.02 -5.79 -11.83
N ASP A 112 -3.86 -4.69 -11.08
CA ASP A 112 -4.45 -3.39 -11.44
C ASP A 112 -3.49 -2.56 -12.33
N TYR A 113 -2.19 -2.86 -12.28
CA TYR A 113 -1.14 -2.16 -13.02
C TYR A 113 -0.27 -3.14 -13.81
N PRO A 114 -0.83 -3.98 -14.70
CA PRO A 114 -0.09 -5.07 -15.35
C PRO A 114 1.09 -4.61 -16.23
N ASP A 115 1.07 -3.36 -16.69
CA ASP A 115 2.13 -2.70 -17.47
C ASP A 115 2.92 -1.67 -16.63
N GLY A 116 2.73 -1.65 -15.30
CA GLY A 116 3.39 -0.72 -14.38
C GLY A 116 4.85 -1.08 -14.09
N ASP A 117 5.63 -0.09 -13.67
CA ASP A 117 7.06 -0.21 -13.38
C ASP A 117 7.33 -1.18 -12.21
N CYS A 118 6.39 -1.30 -11.27
CA CYS A 118 6.56 -2.09 -10.04
C CYS A 118 6.08 -3.55 -10.14
N VAL A 119 5.60 -4.03 -11.30
CA VAL A 119 5.06 -5.39 -11.44
C VAL A 119 6.11 -6.47 -11.17
N GLN A 120 7.33 -6.27 -11.68
CA GLN A 120 8.41 -7.25 -11.51
C GLN A 120 8.88 -7.30 -10.05
N GLU A 121 9.05 -6.13 -9.42
CA GLU A 121 9.37 -6.02 -7.99
C GLU A 121 8.30 -6.69 -7.11
N ALA A 122 7.02 -6.45 -7.41
CA ALA A 122 5.91 -7.07 -6.69
C ALA A 122 5.94 -8.60 -6.80
N LYS A 123 6.24 -9.17 -7.97
CA LYS A 123 6.39 -10.63 -8.13
C LYS A 123 7.54 -11.18 -7.27
N GLU A 124 8.68 -10.50 -7.26
CA GLU A 124 9.84 -10.90 -6.45
C GLU A 124 9.55 -10.87 -4.96
N TRP A 125 8.85 -9.84 -4.47
CA TRP A 125 8.47 -9.78 -3.06
C TRP A 125 7.53 -10.90 -2.68
N ARG A 126 6.55 -11.23 -3.54
CA ARG A 126 5.69 -12.38 -3.30
C ARG A 126 6.46 -13.68 -3.25
N ASP A 127 7.45 -13.87 -4.10
CA ASP A 127 8.29 -15.08 -4.05
C ASP A 127 9.16 -15.14 -2.79
N ARG A 128 9.65 -13.99 -2.30
CA ARG A 128 10.33 -13.91 -1.00
C ARG A 128 9.39 -14.22 0.15
N ILE A 129 8.18 -13.65 0.15
CA ILE A 129 7.15 -13.88 1.17
C ILE A 129 6.81 -15.37 1.25
N LYS A 130 6.59 -16.04 0.10
CA LYS A 130 6.40 -17.51 0.05
C LYS A 130 7.57 -18.29 0.67
N GLY A 131 8.78 -17.75 0.60
CA GLY A 131 9.96 -18.33 1.24
C GLY A 131 9.94 -18.28 2.77
N PHE A 132 9.14 -17.39 3.36
CA PHE A 132 8.86 -17.35 4.81
C PHE A 132 7.67 -18.23 5.21
N ASP A 133 6.79 -18.58 4.27
CA ASP A 133 5.54 -19.33 4.47
C ASP A 133 5.72 -20.85 4.70
N GLY A 134 6.95 -21.36 4.74
CA GLY A 134 7.21 -22.81 4.77
C GLY A 134 6.92 -23.56 6.09
N ALA A 135 6.28 -22.95 7.11
CA ALA A 135 6.08 -23.63 8.41
C ALA A 135 4.67 -23.46 9.01
N SER A 136 4.19 -22.22 9.11
CA SER A 136 2.87 -21.86 9.61
C SER A 136 2.77 -20.34 9.71
N PHE A 137 1.56 -19.79 9.71
CA PHE A 137 1.31 -18.39 10.04
C PHE A 137 0.24 -18.28 11.12
N PHE A 138 0.22 -17.17 11.84
CA PHE A 138 -0.86 -16.82 12.76
C PHE A 138 -1.90 -15.97 12.06
N ALA A 139 -3.17 -16.14 12.38
CA ALA A 139 -4.26 -15.32 11.87
C ALA A 139 -5.33 -15.11 12.93
N ILE A 140 -6.18 -14.11 12.73
CA ILE A 140 -7.36 -13.89 13.58
C ILE A 140 -8.54 -14.59 12.92
N GLN A 141 -8.97 -15.73 13.45
CA GLN A 141 -10.18 -16.40 12.98
C GLN A 141 -11.40 -15.68 13.54
N ILE A 142 -12.17 -15.07 12.64
CA ILE A 142 -13.39 -14.30 12.97
C ILE A 142 -14.68 -15.08 12.69
N GLY A 143 -14.60 -16.17 11.94
CA GLY A 143 -15.75 -17.00 11.62
C GLY A 143 -15.39 -18.41 11.18
N ALA A 144 -16.33 -19.33 11.30
CA ALA A 144 -16.25 -20.69 10.77
C ALA A 144 -17.64 -21.12 10.29
N PHE A 145 -17.79 -21.32 8.98
CA PHE A 145 -19.08 -21.55 8.34
C PHE A 145 -19.11 -22.87 7.58
N LYS A 146 -20.27 -23.51 7.50
CA LYS A 146 -20.43 -24.72 6.66
C LYS A 146 -20.62 -24.41 5.18
N ASP A 147 -21.07 -23.20 4.87
CA ASP A 147 -21.34 -22.71 3.52
C ASP A 147 -20.34 -21.57 3.23
N SER A 148 -19.71 -21.60 2.06
CA SER A 148 -18.76 -20.58 1.65
C SER A 148 -19.41 -19.21 1.53
N LYS A 149 -20.70 -19.13 1.15
CA LYS A 149 -21.39 -17.84 0.99
C LYS A 149 -21.49 -17.05 2.29
N ASN A 150 -21.70 -17.73 3.41
CA ASN A 150 -21.74 -17.06 4.72
C ASN A 150 -20.36 -16.56 5.14
N ALA A 151 -19.30 -17.27 4.73
CA ALA A 151 -17.93 -16.81 4.92
C ALA A 151 -17.65 -15.55 4.08
N ASP A 152 -18.10 -15.52 2.82
CA ASP A 152 -18.00 -14.35 1.93
C ASP A 152 -18.81 -13.14 2.46
N GLU A 153 -20.00 -13.38 3.03
CA GLU A 153 -20.80 -12.34 3.68
C GLU A 153 -20.04 -11.71 4.85
N LEU A 154 -19.45 -12.52 5.74
CA LEU A 154 -18.66 -12.00 6.85
C LEU A 154 -17.44 -11.19 6.38
N VAL A 155 -16.80 -11.60 5.28
CA VAL A 155 -15.67 -10.84 4.70
C VAL A 155 -16.08 -9.40 4.34
N SER A 156 -17.33 -9.20 3.92
CA SER A 156 -17.84 -7.87 3.54
C SER A 156 -17.95 -6.90 4.72
N ASP A 157 -18.00 -7.41 5.96
CA ASP A 157 -18.01 -6.59 7.19
C ASP A 157 -16.63 -6.02 7.52
N TYR A 158 -15.57 -6.49 6.85
CA TYR A 158 -14.17 -6.15 7.11
C TYR A 158 -13.45 -5.63 5.84
N PRO A 159 -13.95 -4.54 5.19
CA PRO A 159 -13.42 -4.08 3.90
C PRO A 159 -11.99 -3.52 3.98
N ASP A 160 -11.57 -3.08 5.17
CA ASP A 160 -10.29 -2.38 5.38
C ASP A 160 -9.15 -3.31 5.83
N VAL A 161 -9.42 -4.62 5.99
CA VAL A 161 -8.42 -5.59 6.43
C VAL A 161 -8.35 -6.77 5.45
N VAL A 162 -7.14 -7.33 5.32
CA VAL A 162 -6.93 -8.49 4.45
C VAL A 162 -7.58 -9.71 5.10
N THR A 163 -8.52 -10.30 4.37
CA THR A 163 -9.22 -11.51 4.77
C THR A 163 -8.86 -12.69 3.87
N ASP A 164 -8.77 -13.87 4.47
CA ASP A 164 -8.59 -15.14 3.77
C ASP A 164 -9.71 -16.11 4.19
N ILE A 165 -10.19 -16.93 3.26
CA ILE A 165 -11.11 -18.03 3.56
C ILE A 165 -10.37 -19.35 3.34
N VAL A 166 -10.27 -20.15 4.40
CA VAL A 166 -9.58 -21.46 4.38
C VAL A 166 -10.58 -22.56 4.75
N PHE A 167 -10.69 -23.58 3.91
CA PHE A 167 -11.52 -24.76 4.20
C PHE A 167 -10.68 -25.84 4.89
N ASP A 168 -11.06 -26.23 6.11
CA ASP A 168 -10.33 -27.22 6.91
C ASP A 168 -10.84 -28.67 6.77
N GLY A 169 -11.73 -28.92 5.81
CA GLY A 169 -12.41 -30.20 5.63
C GLY A 169 -13.79 -30.26 6.27
N ALA A 170 -14.11 -29.34 7.18
CA ALA A 170 -15.42 -29.25 7.84
C ALA A 170 -16.06 -27.86 7.74
N PHE A 171 -15.25 -26.81 7.84
CA PHE A 171 -15.70 -25.42 7.84
C PHE A 171 -14.83 -24.52 6.97
N TYR A 172 -15.47 -23.53 6.35
CA TYR A 172 -14.86 -22.35 5.78
C TYR A 172 -14.53 -21.38 6.93
N LYS A 173 -13.26 -21.33 7.30
CA LYS A 173 -12.74 -20.40 8.31
C LYS A 173 -12.44 -19.07 7.66
N VAL A 174 -12.99 -18.00 8.21
CA VAL A 174 -12.66 -16.63 7.82
C VAL A 174 -11.56 -16.13 8.73
N LEU A 175 -10.44 -15.76 8.12
CA LEU A 175 -9.22 -15.35 8.78
C LEU A 175 -8.94 -13.89 8.42
N ILE A 176 -8.50 -13.09 9.37
CA ILE A 176 -7.93 -11.76 9.15
C ILE A 176 -6.42 -11.84 9.32
N GLY A 177 -5.71 -11.37 8.30
CA GLY A 177 -4.26 -11.30 8.24
C GLY A 177 -3.57 -12.67 8.25
N ARG A 178 -2.30 -12.66 7.86
CA ARG A 178 -1.35 -13.75 8.12
C ARG A 178 -0.11 -13.10 8.71
N PHE A 179 0.21 -13.51 9.92
CA PHE A 179 1.23 -12.91 10.78
C PHE A 179 2.32 -13.95 11.03
N SER A 180 3.57 -13.50 11.08
CA SER A 180 4.72 -14.37 11.35
C SER A 180 4.83 -14.80 12.82
N SER A 181 4.14 -14.13 13.73
CA SER A 181 4.12 -14.44 15.17
C SER A 181 2.72 -14.28 15.76
N ARG A 182 2.45 -15.01 16.85
CA ARG A 182 1.23 -14.85 17.65
C ARG A 182 1.12 -13.43 18.22
N GLU A 183 2.24 -12.84 18.61
CA GLU A 183 2.29 -11.50 19.23
C GLU A 183 1.83 -10.42 18.25
N ASN A 184 2.32 -10.44 17.01
CA ASN A 184 1.89 -9.49 15.97
C ASN A 184 0.39 -9.64 15.66
N ALA A 185 -0.12 -10.88 15.67
CA ALA A 185 -1.54 -11.13 15.46
C ALA A 185 -2.40 -10.58 16.61
N VAL A 186 -1.91 -10.65 17.87
CA VAL A 186 -2.57 -10.07 19.03
C VAL A 186 -2.55 -8.55 18.98
N GLU A 187 -1.39 -7.93 18.74
CA GLU A 187 -1.26 -6.47 18.63
C GLU A 187 -2.18 -5.90 17.55
N PHE A 188 -2.23 -6.57 16.39
CA PHE A 188 -3.13 -6.18 15.32
C PHE A 188 -4.59 -6.28 15.74
N LYS A 189 -4.99 -7.43 16.33
CA LYS A 189 -6.35 -7.70 16.77
C LYS A 189 -6.82 -6.61 17.75
N ASP A 190 -5.99 -6.29 18.74
CA ASP A 190 -6.32 -5.33 19.78
C ASP A 190 -6.32 -3.90 19.24
N GLY A 191 -5.36 -3.55 18.36
CA GLY A 191 -5.28 -2.23 17.74
C GLY A 191 -6.42 -1.91 16.75
N HIS A 192 -7.09 -2.92 16.21
CA HIS A 192 -8.23 -2.77 15.29
C HIS A 192 -9.57 -3.18 15.92
N GLU A 193 -9.60 -3.45 17.23
CA GLU A 193 -10.79 -3.89 17.97
C GLU A 193 -11.51 -5.09 17.34
N ILE A 194 -10.75 -6.01 16.75
CA ILE A 194 -11.30 -7.18 16.05
C ILE A 194 -11.69 -8.25 17.08
N ASP A 195 -12.95 -8.68 17.01
CA ASP A 195 -13.42 -9.86 17.73
C ASP A 195 -13.04 -11.15 16.98
N GLY A 196 -12.45 -12.12 17.67
CA GLY A 196 -11.95 -13.34 17.05
C GLY A 196 -10.82 -14.02 17.84
N PHE A 197 -10.40 -15.18 17.33
CA PHE A 197 -9.40 -16.03 17.98
C PHE A 197 -8.09 -16.07 17.21
N ILE A 198 -6.96 -15.94 17.90
CA ILE A 198 -5.65 -16.16 17.27
C ILE A 198 -5.45 -17.66 17.04
N VAL A 199 -5.34 -18.03 15.78
CA VAL A 199 -5.10 -19.40 15.31
C VAL A 199 -3.76 -19.48 14.59
N GLU A 200 -3.11 -20.64 14.67
CA GLU A 200 -1.95 -20.97 13.85
C GLU A 200 -2.43 -21.87 12.71
N ILE A 201 -2.11 -21.49 11.48
CA ILE A 201 -2.48 -22.19 10.27
C ILE A 201 -1.20 -22.72 9.63
N SER A 202 -1.13 -24.03 9.47
CA SER A 202 -0.09 -24.68 8.66
C SER A 202 -0.49 -24.59 7.18
N GLU A 203 0.45 -24.18 6.33
CA GLU A 203 0.29 -24.21 4.86
C GLU A 203 0.55 -25.60 4.26
#